data_AF-A0A1F4GC84-F1
#
_entry.id   AF-A0A1F4GC84-F1
#
_cell.length_a   1.000
_cell.length_b   1.000
_cell.length_c   1.000
_cell.angle_alpha   90.00
_cell.angle_beta   90.00
_cell.angle_gamma   90.00
#
_symmetry.space_group_name_H-M   'P 1'
#
loop_
_entity.id
_entity.type
_entity.pdbx_description
1 polymer ?
#
loop_
_entity_poly.entity_id
_entity_poly.type
_entity_poly.pdbx_seq_one_letter_code
_entity_poly.pdbx_strand_id
1 'polypeptide(L)'
;MSFTPRLIEIAEPELQFAFGQAVAHPKDGLSLYGPLRGSLTGSRLRIGIVATERGRQIYGKFAERLSKPIAPAKPDDPNHTLFPGFQAIFGVEWPSQPVAYLEIDPADLDAAISMPDRHQAIHKAVSLYSDAIAQHLRDDAEAHVDLWMAIVPEDVHKYCRPQSKSKKGGPEQVAPAALMDKKQATRLLTNEPGLFEEDAKSAEIYLYELDFHNQLKARLLEHRAAVQVLRETTMAPEEFLNKIGKPLRALQDPATLAWNLATTCYFKAGGKPWQLAYVRPGVCYVGVVFKQDASNPEPGMVCCGAQMFLESGDGVVFKGTPGQFKSEKEDDFHLPRDKAKALMSLVVEAYRRGHGGEAPKELFIHGKTRFSYEEWEGFRETVPPETNVVCVRIREDSGVKLYRHGPSAIARGMAWIKSETRGYLWTKGYVSRLQTYAGREVPSPLTIEIVRGNADIEQVMGDVLGLTKLNYNACIYGDGVPVTLRFADTVGEILTAAPRTEDLPPLPFRYYI
;
A
#
# COMPACT_ATOMS: atom_id res chain seq x y z
N MET A 1 0.93 36.80 22.83
CA MET A 1 -0.52 36.76 22.56
C MET A 1 -1.10 35.54 23.26
N SER A 2 -2.25 35.64 23.94
CA SER A 2 -2.92 34.47 24.52
C SER A 2 -3.71 33.76 23.43
N PHE A 3 -3.31 32.55 23.05
CA PHE A 3 -4.08 31.74 22.11
C PHE A 3 -5.32 31.17 22.84
N THR A 4 -6.50 31.33 22.25
CA THR A 4 -7.74 30.74 22.78
C THR A 4 -8.02 29.42 22.04
N PRO A 5 -7.98 28.27 22.73
CA PRO A 5 -8.33 26.99 22.12
C PRO A 5 -9.75 27.02 21.56
N ARG A 6 -9.94 26.45 20.37
CA ARG A 6 -11.24 26.45 19.68
C ARG A 6 -11.55 25.07 19.12
N LEU A 7 -12.80 24.65 19.29
CA LEU A 7 -13.35 23.46 18.66
C LEU A 7 -14.06 23.89 17.38
N ILE A 8 -13.69 23.29 16.25
CA ILE A 8 -14.26 23.58 14.93
C ILE A 8 -14.69 22.28 14.25
N GLU A 9 -15.48 22.43 13.20
CA GLU A 9 -15.82 21.35 12.27
C GLU A 9 -15.20 21.68 10.92
N ILE A 10 -14.33 20.80 10.43
CA ILE A 10 -13.76 20.88 9.09
C ILE A 10 -14.73 20.21 8.12
N ALA A 11 -15.08 20.92 7.06
CA ALA A 11 -15.96 20.39 6.03
C ALA A 11 -15.41 19.08 5.44
N GLU A 12 -16.30 18.12 5.18
CA GLU A 12 -15.90 16.84 4.63
C GLU A 12 -15.31 17.04 3.21
N PRO A 13 -14.11 16.51 2.93
CA PRO A 13 -13.49 16.67 1.62
C PRO A 13 -14.26 15.94 0.51
N GLU A 14 -14.44 16.63 -0.62
CA GLU A 14 -15.03 16.06 -1.82
C GLU A 14 -13.98 15.35 -2.70
N LEU A 15 -14.43 14.32 -3.40
CA LEU A 15 -13.64 13.60 -4.41
C LEU A 15 -14.15 13.97 -5.79
N GLN A 16 -13.24 14.14 -6.73
CA GLN A 16 -13.56 14.41 -8.13
C GLN A 16 -13.49 13.13 -8.98
N PHE A 17 -14.47 13.02 -9.88
CA PHE A 17 -14.70 11.91 -10.79
C PHE A 17 -14.70 12.39 -12.24
N ALA A 18 -15.14 11.54 -13.18
CA ALA A 18 -15.28 11.93 -14.58
C ALA A 18 -16.14 13.21 -14.74
N PHE A 19 -15.92 13.93 -15.83
CA PHE A 19 -16.64 15.18 -16.16
C PHE A 19 -16.52 16.29 -15.11
N GLY A 20 -15.51 16.22 -14.23
CA GLY A 20 -15.27 17.23 -13.20
C GLY A 20 -16.31 17.23 -12.08
N GLN A 21 -17.09 16.16 -11.94
CA GLN A 21 -18.11 16.07 -10.90
C GLN A 21 -17.49 15.73 -9.55
N ALA A 22 -18.01 16.34 -8.48
CA ALA A 22 -17.49 16.19 -7.13
C ALA A 22 -18.55 15.59 -6.19
N VAL A 23 -18.14 14.64 -5.35
CA VAL A 23 -18.96 14.09 -4.26
C VAL A 23 -18.07 13.46 -3.19
N ALA A 24 -18.47 13.52 -1.92
CA ALA A 24 -17.67 12.99 -0.81
C ALA A 24 -17.58 11.45 -0.74
N HIS A 25 -18.54 10.72 -1.32
CA HIS A 25 -18.64 9.26 -1.21
C HIS A 25 -18.14 8.56 -2.48
N PRO A 26 -17.10 7.70 -2.42
CA PRO A 26 -16.48 7.13 -3.62
C PRO A 26 -17.39 6.18 -4.41
N LYS A 27 -18.17 5.32 -3.75
CA LYS A 27 -19.11 4.42 -4.45
C LYS A 27 -20.19 5.20 -5.20
N ASP A 28 -20.74 6.27 -4.61
CA ASP A 28 -21.73 7.14 -5.25
C ASP A 28 -21.11 7.85 -6.46
N GLY A 29 -19.93 8.44 -6.29
CA GLY A 29 -19.23 9.14 -7.39
C GLY A 29 -18.88 8.22 -8.55
N LEU A 30 -18.32 7.04 -8.27
CA LEU A 30 -18.04 6.03 -9.29
C LEU A 30 -19.31 5.52 -9.99
N SER A 31 -20.40 5.30 -9.25
CA SER A 31 -21.65 4.80 -9.84
C SER A 31 -22.36 5.84 -10.70
N LEU A 32 -22.28 7.12 -10.32
CA LEU A 32 -22.97 8.21 -11.01
C LEU A 32 -22.16 8.78 -12.17
N TYR A 33 -20.85 8.89 -12.01
CA TYR A 33 -19.99 9.64 -12.92
C TYR A 33 -18.88 8.80 -13.56
N GLY A 34 -18.55 7.63 -12.99
CA GLY A 34 -17.41 6.81 -13.41
C GLY A 34 -16.05 7.39 -12.96
N PRO A 35 -14.95 6.68 -13.21
CA PRO A 35 -13.61 7.09 -12.82
C PRO A 35 -13.10 8.28 -13.64
N LEU A 36 -12.00 8.89 -13.21
CA LEU A 36 -11.31 9.89 -14.03
C LEU A 36 -10.93 9.30 -15.39
N ARG A 37 -11.10 10.10 -16.45
CA ARG A 37 -10.76 9.69 -17.82
C ARG A 37 -9.24 9.56 -17.96
N GLY A 38 -8.81 8.49 -18.62
CA GLY A 38 -7.39 8.18 -18.82
C GLY A 38 -7.19 7.16 -19.94
N SER A 39 -5.98 6.59 -20.01
CA SER A 39 -5.59 5.63 -21.05
C SER A 39 -6.42 4.34 -21.07
N LEU A 40 -7.05 3.98 -19.95
CA LEU A 40 -7.89 2.78 -19.87
C LEU A 40 -9.35 3.03 -20.28
N THR A 41 -9.79 4.28 -20.41
CA THR A 41 -11.21 4.59 -20.65
C THR A 41 -11.69 3.99 -21.98
N GLY A 42 -12.71 3.13 -21.93
CA GLY A 42 -13.26 2.47 -23.10
C GLY A 42 -12.42 1.30 -23.64
N SER A 43 -11.40 0.86 -22.92
CA SER A 43 -10.53 -0.25 -23.31
C SER A 43 -10.94 -1.57 -22.63
N ARG A 44 -10.15 -2.62 -22.89
CA ARG A 44 -10.19 -3.90 -22.18
C ARG A 44 -8.91 -4.06 -21.37
N LEU A 45 -9.03 -4.44 -20.10
CA LEU A 45 -7.86 -4.72 -19.28
C LEU A 45 -7.09 -5.92 -19.82
N ARG A 46 -5.76 -5.80 -19.87
CA ARG A 46 -4.86 -6.90 -20.22
C ARG A 46 -4.36 -7.55 -18.95
N ILE A 47 -5.07 -8.58 -18.49
CA ILE A 47 -4.77 -9.30 -17.25
C ILE A 47 -3.94 -10.54 -17.54
N GLY A 48 -2.77 -10.64 -16.93
CA GLY A 48 -1.97 -11.86 -16.89
C GLY A 48 -2.27 -12.64 -15.61
N ILE A 49 -2.32 -13.97 -15.67
CA ILE A 49 -2.55 -14.83 -14.51
C ILE A 49 -1.36 -15.75 -14.32
N VAL A 50 -0.92 -15.88 -13.07
CA VAL A 50 -0.04 -16.96 -12.66
C VAL A 50 -0.74 -17.75 -11.54
N ALA A 51 -0.99 -19.03 -11.80
CA ALA A 51 -1.85 -19.85 -10.95
C ALA A 51 -1.70 -21.34 -11.27
N THR A 52 -2.23 -22.19 -10.40
CA THR A 52 -2.55 -23.58 -10.76
C THR A 52 -3.75 -23.62 -11.71
N GLU A 53 -3.96 -24.75 -12.38
CA GLU A 53 -5.14 -24.96 -13.23
C GLU A 53 -6.47 -24.76 -12.48
N ARG A 54 -6.54 -25.18 -11.20
CA ARG A 54 -7.69 -24.87 -10.33
C ARG A 54 -7.87 -23.36 -10.15
N GLY A 55 -6.79 -22.63 -9.88
CA GLY A 55 -6.82 -21.19 -9.75
C GLY A 55 -7.30 -20.49 -11.02
N ARG A 56 -6.91 -20.98 -12.20
CA ARG A 56 -7.41 -20.50 -13.51
C ARG A 56 -8.93 -20.69 -13.65
N GLN A 57 -9.46 -21.85 -13.26
CA GLN A 57 -10.90 -22.12 -13.32
C GLN A 57 -11.69 -21.21 -12.38
N ILE A 58 -11.17 -20.99 -11.16
CA ILE A 58 -11.75 -20.06 -10.19
C ILE A 58 -11.75 -18.63 -10.74
N TYR A 59 -10.69 -18.21 -11.44
CA TYR A 59 -10.65 -16.92 -12.10
C TYR A 59 -11.77 -16.73 -13.12
N GLY A 60 -12.02 -17.72 -13.99
CA GLY A 60 -13.07 -17.62 -15.01
C GLY A 60 -14.44 -17.32 -14.39
N LYS A 61 -14.83 -18.06 -13.34
CA LYS A 61 -16.07 -17.83 -12.59
C LYS A 61 -16.07 -16.47 -11.89
N PHE A 62 -14.93 -16.09 -11.32
CA PHE A 62 -14.77 -14.81 -10.64
C PHE A 62 -14.94 -13.61 -11.58
N ALA A 63 -14.33 -13.67 -12.77
CA ALA A 63 -14.44 -12.66 -13.82
C ALA A 63 -15.89 -12.50 -14.29
N GLU A 64 -16.59 -13.62 -14.52
CA GLU A 64 -18.01 -13.59 -14.85
C GLU A 64 -18.84 -12.93 -13.75
N ARG A 65 -18.56 -13.25 -12.48
CA ARG A 65 -19.28 -12.62 -11.35
C ARG A 65 -19.02 -11.11 -11.27
N LEU A 66 -17.79 -10.66 -11.49
CA LEU A 66 -17.44 -9.23 -11.50
C LEU A 66 -18.07 -8.46 -12.66
N SER A 67 -18.41 -9.11 -13.78
CA SER A 67 -19.12 -8.46 -14.89
C SER A 67 -20.60 -8.19 -14.61
N LYS A 68 -21.17 -8.74 -13.53
CA LYS A 68 -22.60 -8.71 -13.22
C LYS A 68 -22.87 -7.93 -11.92
N PRO A 69 -24.12 -7.48 -11.69
CA PRO A 69 -24.51 -6.89 -10.43
C PRO A 69 -24.33 -7.86 -9.26
N ILE A 70 -23.70 -7.41 -8.17
CA ILE A 70 -23.51 -8.19 -6.93
C ILE A 70 -24.25 -7.47 -5.81
N ALA A 71 -25.28 -8.13 -5.28
CA ALA A 71 -26.12 -7.61 -4.20
C ALA A 71 -25.36 -7.59 -2.86
N PRO A 72 -25.57 -6.55 -2.03
CA PRO A 72 -25.06 -6.53 -0.67
C PRO A 72 -25.76 -7.56 0.21
N ALA A 73 -25.04 -8.12 1.19
CA ALA A 73 -25.65 -9.01 2.18
C ALA A 73 -26.62 -8.31 3.14
N LYS A 74 -26.51 -6.98 3.28
CA LYS A 74 -27.36 -6.13 4.12
C LYS A 74 -27.90 -4.97 3.26
N PRO A 75 -29.04 -5.14 2.58
CA PRO A 75 -29.57 -4.13 1.66
C PRO A 75 -29.90 -2.78 2.32
N ASP A 76 -30.32 -2.81 3.59
CA ASP A 76 -30.72 -1.62 4.35
C ASP A 76 -29.54 -0.90 5.03
N ASP A 77 -28.32 -1.42 4.92
CA ASP A 77 -27.12 -0.80 5.49
C ASP A 77 -26.54 0.19 4.48
N PRO A 78 -26.51 1.52 4.76
CA PRO A 78 -26.04 2.52 3.80
C PRO A 78 -24.59 2.36 3.35
N ASN A 79 -23.78 1.59 4.09
CA ASN A 79 -22.39 1.28 3.77
C ASN A 79 -22.27 0.10 2.78
N HIS A 80 -23.31 -0.72 2.67
CA HIS A 80 -23.37 -1.91 1.84
C HIS A 80 -24.13 -1.62 0.54
N THR A 81 -23.45 -0.97 -0.41
CA THR A 81 -24.02 -0.61 -1.71
C THR A 81 -23.90 -1.77 -2.71
N LEU A 82 -24.93 -1.96 -3.54
CA LEU A 82 -24.87 -2.79 -4.75
C LEU A 82 -23.58 -2.50 -5.53
N PHE A 83 -22.93 -3.54 -6.04
CA PHE A 83 -21.86 -3.39 -7.02
C PHE A 83 -22.45 -3.63 -8.41
N PRO A 84 -22.57 -2.61 -9.29
CA PRO A 84 -23.21 -2.77 -10.60
C PRO A 84 -22.53 -3.74 -11.57
N GLY A 85 -21.21 -3.93 -11.43
CA GLY A 85 -20.37 -4.67 -12.36
C GLY A 85 -19.15 -3.84 -12.75
N PHE A 86 -18.00 -4.49 -12.97
CA PHE A 86 -16.72 -3.82 -13.20
C PHE A 86 -16.79 -2.84 -14.39
N GLN A 87 -17.26 -3.33 -15.54
CA GLN A 87 -17.35 -2.51 -16.75
C GLN A 87 -18.36 -1.37 -16.62
N ALA A 88 -19.48 -1.60 -15.93
CA ALA A 88 -20.49 -0.57 -15.71
C ALA A 88 -19.94 0.61 -14.88
N ILE A 89 -19.06 0.32 -13.93
CA ILE A 89 -18.46 1.33 -13.04
C ILE A 89 -17.27 2.03 -13.71
N PHE A 90 -16.34 1.25 -14.25
CA PHE A 90 -15.05 1.79 -14.71
C PHE A 90 -15.02 2.13 -16.20
N GLY A 91 -16.02 1.70 -16.97
CA GLY A 91 -16.02 1.85 -18.43
C GLY A 91 -14.92 1.05 -19.13
N VAL A 92 -14.42 0.00 -18.46
CA VAL A 92 -13.33 -0.87 -18.94
C VAL A 92 -13.78 -2.33 -18.83
N GLU A 93 -13.57 -3.12 -19.88
CA GLU A 93 -13.92 -4.54 -19.86
C GLU A 93 -12.95 -5.31 -18.96
N TRP A 94 -13.51 -6.07 -18.01
CA TRP A 94 -12.77 -7.09 -17.28
C TRP A 94 -12.73 -8.37 -18.14
N PRO A 95 -11.56 -8.84 -18.58
CA PRO A 95 -11.47 -9.96 -19.49
C PRO A 95 -11.94 -11.26 -18.82
N SER A 96 -12.75 -12.07 -19.51
CA SER A 96 -13.13 -13.42 -19.06
C SER A 96 -12.00 -14.43 -19.20
N GLN A 97 -11.10 -14.21 -20.17
CA GLN A 97 -9.89 -14.99 -20.40
C GLN A 97 -8.66 -14.08 -20.27
N PRO A 98 -7.62 -14.49 -19.53
CA PRO A 98 -6.42 -13.69 -19.40
C PRO A 98 -5.68 -13.58 -20.73
N VAL A 99 -4.90 -12.51 -20.90
CA VAL A 99 -4.02 -12.36 -22.08
C VAL A 99 -2.80 -13.28 -22.00
N ALA A 100 -2.39 -13.63 -20.79
CA ALA A 100 -1.31 -14.57 -20.51
C ALA A 100 -1.71 -15.46 -19.32
N TYR A 101 -1.48 -16.77 -19.45
CA TYR A 101 -1.65 -17.73 -18.36
C TYR A 101 -0.34 -18.47 -18.15
N LEU A 102 0.22 -18.33 -16.97
CA LEU A 102 1.44 -18.98 -16.52
C LEU A 102 1.03 -20.05 -15.49
N GLU A 103 1.07 -21.31 -15.93
CA GLU A 103 0.66 -22.43 -15.10
C GLU A 103 1.74 -22.77 -14.06
N ILE A 104 1.29 -23.01 -12.83
CA ILE A 104 2.10 -23.57 -11.75
C ILE A 104 1.61 -24.99 -11.47
N ASP A 105 2.52 -25.96 -11.54
CA ASP A 105 2.22 -27.33 -11.14
C ASP A 105 1.89 -27.38 -9.63
N PRO A 106 0.69 -27.89 -9.25
CA PRO A 106 0.33 -28.07 -7.85
C PRO A 106 1.33 -28.93 -7.04
N ALA A 107 1.98 -29.91 -7.68
CA ALA A 107 2.96 -30.78 -7.03
C ALA A 107 4.25 -30.03 -6.69
N ASP A 108 4.75 -29.20 -7.60
CA ASP A 108 5.93 -28.36 -7.35
C ASP A 108 5.67 -27.34 -6.24
N LEU A 109 4.47 -26.76 -6.23
CA LEU A 109 4.05 -25.83 -5.19
C LEU A 109 3.91 -26.51 -3.83
N ASP A 110 3.34 -27.72 -3.77
CA ASP A 110 3.23 -28.50 -2.53
C ASP A 110 4.59 -28.93 -2.00
N ALA A 111 5.50 -29.35 -2.90
CA ALA A 111 6.87 -29.68 -2.55
C ALA A 111 7.61 -28.46 -1.98
N ALA A 112 7.47 -27.29 -2.59
CA ALA A 112 8.07 -26.05 -2.13
C ALA A 112 7.61 -25.66 -0.72
N ILE A 113 6.30 -25.63 -0.46
CA ILE A 113 5.75 -25.22 0.86
C ILE A 113 5.97 -26.28 1.95
N SER A 114 6.33 -27.51 1.58
CA SER A 114 6.61 -28.62 2.49
C SER A 114 8.08 -28.70 2.92
N MET A 115 8.95 -27.83 2.38
CA MET A 115 10.36 -27.80 2.79
C MET A 115 10.50 -27.49 4.30
N PRO A 116 11.43 -28.16 5.02
CA PRO A 116 11.58 -27.96 6.46
C PRO A 116 12.02 -26.55 6.85
N ASP A 117 12.96 -25.98 6.08
CA ASP A 117 13.46 -24.62 6.27
C ASP A 117 12.49 -23.61 5.64
N ARG A 118 12.05 -22.63 6.44
CA ARG A 118 11.05 -21.66 6.00
C ARG A 118 11.59 -20.65 4.99
N HIS A 119 12.87 -20.28 5.06
CA HIS A 119 13.47 -19.36 4.11
C HIS A 119 13.50 -20.02 2.72
N GLN A 120 13.97 -21.27 2.64
CA GLN A 120 13.97 -22.06 1.41
C GLN A 120 12.54 -22.32 0.90
N ALA A 121 11.61 -22.71 1.78
CA ALA A 121 10.22 -23.00 1.42
C ALA A 121 9.53 -21.79 0.76
N ILE A 122 9.58 -20.63 1.43
CA ILE A 122 8.92 -19.40 0.95
C ILE A 122 9.64 -18.88 -0.29
N HIS A 123 10.97 -18.85 -0.30
CA HIS A 123 11.76 -18.45 -1.47
C HIS A 123 11.42 -19.28 -2.70
N LYS A 124 11.38 -20.62 -2.57
CA LYS A 124 11.05 -21.51 -3.68
C LYS A 124 9.61 -21.32 -4.14
N ALA A 125 8.66 -21.22 -3.20
CA ALA A 125 7.26 -20.97 -3.53
C ALA A 125 7.07 -19.63 -4.27
N VAL A 126 7.76 -18.56 -3.84
CA VAL A 126 7.71 -17.26 -4.52
C VAL A 126 8.37 -17.33 -5.89
N SER A 127 9.51 -18.02 -6.03
CA SER A 127 10.19 -18.22 -7.31
C SER A 127 9.29 -18.84 -8.38
N LEU A 128 8.42 -19.79 -8.03
CA LEU A 128 7.44 -20.35 -8.97
C LEU A 128 6.52 -19.29 -9.60
N TYR A 129 6.26 -18.19 -8.89
CA TYR A 129 5.44 -17.08 -9.37
C TYR A 129 6.29 -15.97 -10.01
N SER A 130 7.32 -15.50 -9.31
CA SER A 130 8.15 -14.37 -9.75
C SER A 130 8.91 -14.69 -11.02
N ASP A 131 9.48 -15.89 -11.10
CA ASP A 131 10.40 -16.25 -12.18
C ASP A 131 9.62 -16.53 -13.46
N ALA A 132 8.41 -17.10 -13.34
CA ALA A 132 7.48 -17.28 -14.46
C ALA A 132 7.07 -15.92 -15.07
N ILE A 133 6.68 -14.95 -14.23
CA ILE A 133 6.33 -13.59 -14.69
C ILE A 133 7.56 -12.92 -15.32
N ALA A 134 8.70 -12.97 -14.66
CA ALA A 134 9.94 -12.36 -15.13
C ALA A 134 10.39 -12.96 -16.47
N GLN A 135 10.27 -14.27 -16.64
CA GLN A 135 10.57 -14.96 -17.89
C GLN A 135 9.62 -14.52 -19.00
N HIS A 136 8.30 -14.50 -18.76
CA HIS A 136 7.34 -14.03 -19.75
C HIS A 136 7.62 -12.59 -20.20
N LEU A 137 7.95 -11.69 -19.26
CA LEU A 137 8.28 -10.29 -19.58
C LEU A 137 9.59 -10.13 -20.38
N ARG A 138 10.51 -11.11 -20.32
CA ARG A 138 11.74 -11.13 -21.14
C ARG A 138 11.49 -11.73 -22.52
N ASP A 139 10.73 -12.82 -22.56
CA ASP A 139 10.54 -13.63 -23.77
C ASP A 139 9.47 -13.02 -24.70
N ASP A 140 8.46 -12.35 -24.13
CA ASP A 140 7.32 -11.78 -24.86
C ASP A 140 7.13 -10.29 -24.50
N ALA A 141 8.10 -9.47 -24.90
CA ALA A 141 8.10 -8.04 -24.61
C ALA A 141 6.91 -7.27 -25.25
N GLU A 142 6.23 -7.86 -26.24
CA GLU A 142 5.07 -7.27 -26.91
C GLU A 142 3.74 -7.62 -26.22
N ALA A 143 3.68 -8.68 -25.42
CA ALA A 143 2.54 -9.01 -24.56
C ALA A 143 2.43 -8.02 -23.40
N HIS A 144 1.89 -6.84 -23.69
CA HIS A 144 1.61 -5.83 -22.68
C HIS A 144 0.55 -6.32 -21.68
N VAL A 145 0.98 -6.58 -20.44
CA VAL A 145 0.10 -6.91 -19.30
C VAL A 145 -0.06 -5.67 -18.41
N ASP A 146 -1.31 -5.23 -18.18
CA ASP A 146 -1.64 -4.11 -17.31
C ASP A 146 -1.55 -4.49 -15.83
N LEU A 147 -1.94 -5.72 -15.50
CA LEU A 147 -2.00 -6.25 -14.14
C LEU A 147 -1.78 -7.77 -14.14
N TRP A 148 -0.84 -8.23 -13.32
CA TRP A 148 -0.69 -9.64 -12.98
C TRP A 148 -1.56 -10.02 -11.79
N MET A 149 -2.26 -11.15 -11.90
CA MET A 149 -3.01 -11.75 -10.80
C MET A 149 -2.31 -13.05 -10.38
N ALA A 150 -1.74 -13.04 -9.19
CA ALA A 150 -1.14 -14.23 -8.58
C ALA A 150 -2.22 -14.92 -7.73
N ILE A 151 -2.81 -15.99 -8.27
CA ILE A 151 -3.89 -16.72 -7.59
C ILE A 151 -3.28 -17.84 -6.78
N VAL A 152 -3.30 -17.68 -5.47
CA VAL A 152 -2.62 -18.57 -4.53
C VAL A 152 -3.60 -19.51 -3.84
N PRO A 153 -3.28 -20.82 -3.79
CA PRO A 153 -3.99 -21.77 -2.93
C PRO A 153 -3.92 -21.35 -1.46
N GLU A 154 -4.94 -21.74 -0.68
CA GLU A 154 -5.02 -21.37 0.74
C GLU A 154 -3.81 -21.86 1.56
N ASP A 155 -3.24 -23.01 1.17
CA ASP A 155 -2.06 -23.59 1.79
C ASP A 155 -0.84 -22.67 1.68
N VAL A 156 -0.61 -22.03 0.52
CA VAL A 156 0.50 -21.07 0.36
C VAL A 156 0.36 -19.93 1.37
N HIS A 157 -0.82 -19.32 1.47
CA HIS A 157 -1.05 -18.27 2.46
C HIS A 157 -0.90 -18.77 3.91
N LYS A 158 -1.33 -19.99 4.20
CA LYS A 158 -1.24 -20.59 5.55
C LYS A 158 0.20 -20.84 5.97
N TYR A 159 1.03 -21.35 5.06
CA TYR A 159 2.39 -21.81 5.36
C TYR A 159 3.47 -20.77 5.03
N CYS A 160 3.18 -19.77 4.21
CA CYS A 160 4.15 -18.76 3.77
C CYS A 160 3.86 -17.33 4.26
N ARG A 161 3.04 -17.17 5.31
CA ARG A 161 2.82 -15.89 6.00
C ARG A 161 3.80 -15.66 7.16
N PRO A 162 3.96 -14.42 7.67
CA PRO A 162 4.76 -14.15 8.84
C PRO A 162 4.39 -15.05 10.03
N GLN A 163 5.39 -15.54 10.75
CA GLN A 163 5.24 -16.41 11.93
C GLN A 163 4.47 -17.73 11.69
N SER A 164 4.29 -18.17 10.43
CA SER A 164 3.75 -19.48 10.11
C SER A 164 4.66 -20.62 10.61
N LYS A 165 4.09 -21.81 10.73
CA LYS A 165 4.85 -23.05 10.93
C LYS A 165 5.01 -23.75 9.58
N SER A 166 6.10 -24.48 9.37
CA SER A 166 6.26 -25.34 8.19
C SER A 166 5.18 -26.43 8.14
N LYS A 167 4.79 -26.82 6.93
CA LYS A 167 3.86 -27.93 6.70
C LYS A 167 4.54 -29.23 7.13
N LYS A 168 3.85 -30.06 7.92
CA LYS A 168 4.34 -31.39 8.34
C LYS A 168 3.73 -32.47 7.44
N GLY A 169 4.55 -33.37 6.91
CA GLY A 169 4.09 -34.59 6.21
C GLY A 169 3.83 -34.45 4.71
N GLY A 170 4.66 -33.70 3.97
CA GLY A 170 4.66 -33.71 2.50
C GLY A 170 5.23 -35.02 1.91
N PRO A 171 5.11 -35.23 0.58
CA PRO A 171 5.75 -36.34 -0.12
C PRO A 171 7.27 -36.36 0.16
N GLU A 172 7.88 -37.56 0.12
CA GLU A 172 9.26 -37.88 0.54
C GLU A 172 10.18 -36.67 0.66
N GLN A 173 10.70 -36.44 1.89
CA GLN A 173 11.55 -35.32 2.27
C GLN A 173 12.50 -34.91 1.14
N VAL A 174 12.10 -33.89 0.37
CA VAL A 174 13.02 -33.24 -0.58
C VAL A 174 14.17 -32.77 0.27
N ALA A 175 15.35 -33.37 0.06
CA ALA A 175 16.55 -32.99 0.80
C ALA A 175 16.74 -31.48 0.60
N PRO A 176 16.99 -30.70 1.67
CA PRO A 176 17.21 -29.27 1.53
C PRO A 176 18.35 -29.04 0.54
N ALA A 177 18.18 -28.07 -0.36
CA ALA A 177 19.17 -27.76 -1.40
C ALA A 177 20.55 -27.41 -0.81
N ALA A 178 20.56 -26.95 0.44
CA ALA A 178 21.75 -26.80 1.26
C ALA A 178 21.44 -27.12 2.73
N LEU A 179 22.34 -27.83 3.41
CA LEU A 179 22.36 -28.02 4.88
C LEU A 179 22.85 -26.74 5.57
N MET A 180 22.22 -25.61 5.27
CA MET A 180 22.61 -24.31 5.80
C MET A 180 21.58 -23.83 6.81
N ASP A 181 22.05 -23.25 7.92
CA ASP A 181 21.19 -22.57 8.89
C ASP A 181 21.40 -21.04 8.82
N LYS A 182 20.50 -20.27 9.45
CA LYS A 182 20.58 -18.81 9.43
C LYS A 182 21.92 -18.27 9.97
N LYS A 183 22.54 -18.94 10.96
CA LYS A 183 23.82 -18.48 11.52
C LYS A 183 24.97 -18.71 10.53
N GLN A 184 24.96 -19.83 9.83
CA GLN A 184 25.93 -20.13 8.77
C GLN A 184 25.75 -19.16 7.60
N ALA A 185 24.52 -18.90 7.16
CA ALA A 185 24.23 -17.92 6.11
C ALA A 185 24.73 -16.52 6.48
N THR A 186 24.47 -16.04 7.70
CA THR A 186 24.99 -14.73 8.14
C THR A 186 26.52 -14.69 8.14
N ARG A 187 27.21 -15.75 8.58
CA ARG A 187 28.69 -15.81 8.54
C ARG A 187 29.23 -15.73 7.12
N LEU A 188 28.61 -16.46 6.19
CA LEU A 188 29.00 -16.47 4.77
C LEU A 188 28.80 -15.11 4.10
N LEU A 189 27.80 -14.35 4.53
CA LEU A 189 27.48 -13.04 3.96
C LEU A 189 28.28 -11.88 4.55
N THR A 190 28.80 -11.99 5.78
CA THR A 190 29.50 -10.87 6.44
C THR A 190 31.00 -11.06 6.59
N ASN A 191 31.47 -12.25 6.99
CA ASN A 191 32.83 -12.42 7.53
C ASN A 191 33.70 -13.37 6.72
N GLU A 192 33.13 -14.41 6.12
CA GLU A 192 33.87 -15.48 5.42
C GLU A 192 33.07 -15.93 4.18
N PRO A 193 33.20 -15.24 3.03
CA PRO A 193 32.56 -15.70 1.81
C PRO A 193 33.01 -17.13 1.49
N GLY A 194 32.05 -18.02 1.25
CA GLY A 194 32.30 -19.43 0.97
C GLY A 194 33.25 -19.61 -0.22
N LEU A 195 33.97 -20.74 -0.25
CA LEU A 195 34.91 -21.06 -1.33
C LEU A 195 34.21 -21.32 -2.68
N PHE A 196 32.89 -21.56 -2.66
CA PHE A 196 32.06 -21.86 -3.83
C PHE A 196 30.94 -20.84 -4.00
N GLU A 197 30.64 -20.47 -5.26
CA GLU A 197 29.55 -19.55 -5.59
C GLU A 197 28.16 -20.07 -5.16
N GLU A 198 28.00 -21.39 -5.06
CA GLU A 198 26.75 -22.04 -4.64
C GLU A 198 26.44 -21.78 -3.16
N ASP A 199 27.47 -21.66 -2.32
CA ASP A 199 27.32 -21.35 -0.89
C ASP A 199 26.82 -19.91 -0.69
N ALA A 200 27.34 -18.97 -1.49
CA ALA A 200 26.91 -17.58 -1.48
C ALA A 200 25.43 -17.45 -1.91
N LYS A 201 25.05 -18.09 -3.03
CA LYS A 201 23.65 -18.11 -3.52
C LYS A 201 22.69 -18.74 -2.51
N SER A 202 23.12 -19.78 -1.80
CA SER A 202 22.33 -20.42 -0.75
C SER A 202 22.16 -19.52 0.48
N ALA A 203 23.19 -18.76 0.84
CA ALA A 203 23.14 -17.81 1.95
C ALA A 203 22.22 -16.61 1.66
N GLU A 204 22.19 -16.11 0.41
CA GLU A 204 21.32 -14.99 0.00
C GLU A 204 19.82 -15.25 0.24
N ILE A 205 19.38 -16.52 0.19
CA ILE A 205 18.01 -16.93 0.50
C ILE A 205 17.58 -16.45 1.90
N TYR A 206 18.52 -16.37 2.84
CA TYR A 206 18.27 -15.95 4.22
C TYR A 206 18.15 -14.43 4.41
N LEU A 207 18.48 -13.63 3.40
CA LEU A 207 18.25 -12.18 3.39
C LEU A 207 16.81 -11.82 3.04
N TYR A 208 16.04 -12.74 2.45
CA TYR A 208 14.65 -12.50 2.12
C TYR A 208 13.74 -12.59 3.36
N GLU A 209 12.69 -11.77 3.35
CA GLU A 209 11.65 -11.80 4.38
C GLU A 209 10.79 -13.07 4.29
N LEU A 210 10.33 -13.56 5.45
CA LEU A 210 9.46 -14.73 5.58
C LEU A 210 7.97 -14.39 5.36
N ASP A 211 7.70 -13.72 4.23
CA ASP A 211 6.36 -13.36 3.76
C ASP A 211 6.27 -13.49 2.24
N PHE A 212 5.48 -14.46 1.76
CA PHE A 212 5.26 -14.69 0.34
C PHE A 212 4.79 -13.42 -0.41
N HIS A 213 3.87 -12.66 0.19
CA HIS A 213 3.27 -11.50 -0.46
C HIS A 213 4.31 -10.40 -0.65
N ASN A 214 5.04 -10.05 0.41
CA ASN A 214 6.03 -8.98 0.35
C ASN A 214 7.21 -9.37 -0.54
N GLN A 215 7.69 -10.61 -0.42
CA GLN A 215 8.78 -11.14 -1.23
C GLN A 215 8.42 -11.16 -2.72
N LEU A 216 7.22 -11.63 -3.09
CA LEU A 216 6.77 -11.65 -4.48
C LEU A 216 6.72 -10.24 -5.06
N LYS A 217 6.14 -9.28 -4.33
CA LYS A 217 6.11 -7.88 -4.79
C LYS A 217 7.50 -7.30 -4.92
N ALA A 218 8.36 -7.49 -3.93
CA ALA A 218 9.71 -6.93 -3.92
C ALA A 218 10.53 -7.39 -5.13
N ARG A 219 10.47 -8.67 -5.49
CA ARG A 219 11.13 -9.24 -6.68
C ARG A 219 10.59 -8.68 -8.00
N LEU A 220 9.29 -8.40 -8.07
CA LEU A 220 8.65 -7.90 -9.29
C LEU A 220 8.82 -6.39 -9.53
N LEU A 221 9.37 -5.65 -8.55
CA LEU A 221 9.65 -4.22 -8.70
C LEU A 221 10.67 -3.94 -9.81
N GLU A 222 11.69 -4.79 -9.95
CA GLU A 222 12.74 -4.65 -10.99
C GLU A 222 12.16 -4.81 -12.40
N HIS A 223 11.15 -5.66 -12.53
CA HIS A 223 10.43 -5.87 -13.79
C HIS A 223 9.29 -4.87 -14.03
N ARG A 224 9.06 -3.94 -13.11
CA ARG A 224 7.94 -2.98 -13.15
C ARG A 224 6.59 -3.66 -13.40
N ALA A 225 6.41 -4.84 -12.81
CA ALA A 225 5.21 -5.66 -12.96
C ALA A 225 4.25 -5.40 -11.80
N ALA A 226 3.08 -4.81 -12.09
CA ALA A 226 2.04 -4.62 -11.08
C ALA A 226 1.37 -5.97 -10.79
N VAL A 227 1.32 -6.36 -9.52
CA VAL A 227 0.74 -7.65 -9.10
C VAL A 227 -0.35 -7.47 -8.03
N GLN A 228 -1.41 -8.25 -8.18
CA GLN A 228 -2.44 -8.44 -7.18
C GLN A 228 -2.46 -9.91 -6.75
N VAL A 229 -2.03 -10.16 -5.51
CA VAL A 229 -2.10 -11.50 -4.90
C VAL A 229 -3.53 -11.75 -4.45
N LEU A 230 -4.10 -12.89 -4.84
CA LEU A 230 -5.46 -13.29 -4.49
C LEU A 230 -5.50 -14.72 -4.02
N ARG A 231 -6.18 -14.94 -2.88
CA ARG A 231 -6.42 -16.28 -2.37
C ARG A 231 -7.63 -16.88 -3.07
N GLU A 232 -7.57 -18.15 -3.43
CA GLU A 232 -8.71 -18.90 -3.97
C GLU A 232 -9.95 -18.77 -3.08
N THR A 233 -9.77 -18.81 -1.75
CA THR A 233 -10.84 -18.65 -0.74
C THR A 233 -11.49 -17.26 -0.71
N THR A 234 -10.87 -16.26 -1.35
CA THR A 234 -11.46 -14.92 -1.51
C THR A 234 -12.28 -14.84 -2.80
N MET A 235 -11.86 -15.55 -3.85
CA MET A 235 -12.53 -15.56 -5.15
C MET A 235 -13.71 -16.52 -5.19
N ALA A 236 -13.62 -17.68 -4.54
CA ALA A 236 -14.68 -18.69 -4.50
C ALA A 236 -14.91 -19.23 -3.07
N PRO A 237 -15.25 -18.38 -2.07
CA PRO A 237 -15.43 -18.81 -0.68
C PRO A 237 -16.40 -19.99 -0.50
N GLU A 238 -17.40 -20.10 -1.36
CA GLU A 238 -18.40 -21.17 -1.42
C GLU A 238 -17.80 -22.55 -1.78
N GLU A 239 -16.66 -22.59 -2.46
CA GLU A 239 -15.95 -23.85 -2.81
C GLU A 239 -15.02 -24.31 -1.68
N PHE A 240 -14.83 -23.50 -0.64
CA PHE A 240 -13.93 -23.77 0.48
C PHE A 240 -14.70 -23.71 1.79
N LEU A 241 -15.35 -24.82 2.13
CA LEU A 241 -16.19 -24.93 3.31
C LEU A 241 -15.48 -25.68 4.45
N ASN A 242 -15.77 -25.28 5.68
CA ASN A 242 -15.41 -26.01 6.88
C ASN A 242 -16.36 -27.21 7.10
N LYS A 243 -16.10 -28.01 8.15
CA LYS A 243 -16.91 -29.20 8.50
C LYS A 243 -18.41 -28.91 8.74
N ILE A 244 -18.77 -27.65 8.98
CA ILE A 244 -20.14 -27.19 9.27
C ILE A 244 -20.76 -26.49 8.04
N GLY A 245 -20.14 -26.63 6.86
CA GLY A 245 -20.67 -26.09 5.60
C GLY A 245 -20.57 -24.56 5.46
N LYS A 246 -19.81 -23.87 6.32
CA LYS A 246 -19.56 -22.43 6.21
C LYS A 246 -18.21 -22.17 5.54
N PRO A 247 -18.02 -21.03 4.84
CA PRO A 247 -16.72 -20.67 4.28
C PRO A 247 -15.59 -20.78 5.32
N LEU A 248 -14.42 -21.28 4.89
CA LEU A 248 -13.23 -21.44 5.75
C LEU A 248 -12.82 -20.13 6.43
N ARG A 249 -13.10 -18.99 5.79
CA ARG A 249 -12.76 -17.65 6.27
C ARG A 249 -13.99 -16.73 6.24
N ALA A 250 -14.14 -15.92 7.27
CA ALA A 250 -15.08 -14.81 7.26
C ALA A 250 -14.59 -13.71 6.28
N LEU A 251 -15.42 -13.39 5.29
CA LEU A 251 -15.19 -12.32 4.33
C LEU A 251 -16.05 -11.09 4.67
N GLN A 252 -15.71 -9.97 4.02
CA GLN A 252 -16.64 -8.84 3.89
C GLN A 252 -17.87 -9.29 3.10
N ASP A 253 -18.94 -8.48 3.12
CA ASP A 253 -20.07 -8.75 2.25
C ASP A 253 -19.63 -8.79 0.76
N PRO A 254 -20.29 -9.59 -0.08
CA PRO A 254 -19.86 -9.80 -1.47
C PRO A 254 -19.74 -8.50 -2.29
N ALA A 255 -20.65 -7.55 -2.09
CA ALA A 255 -20.63 -6.29 -2.83
C ALA A 255 -19.47 -5.40 -2.39
N THR A 256 -19.23 -5.24 -1.08
CA THR A 256 -18.05 -4.49 -0.58
C THR A 256 -16.74 -5.14 -0.99
N LEU A 257 -16.66 -6.48 -0.98
CA LEU A 257 -15.49 -7.19 -1.47
C LEU A 257 -15.24 -6.88 -2.96
N ALA A 258 -16.28 -6.91 -3.78
CA ALA A 258 -16.19 -6.59 -5.20
C ALA A 258 -15.77 -5.13 -5.42
N TRP A 259 -16.38 -4.17 -4.70
CA TRP A 259 -15.99 -2.76 -4.72
C TRP A 259 -14.52 -2.56 -4.38
N ASN A 260 -14.04 -3.15 -3.28
CA ASN A 260 -12.65 -3.00 -2.84
C ASN A 260 -11.67 -3.59 -3.85
N LEU A 261 -11.94 -4.82 -4.31
CA LEU A 261 -11.05 -5.49 -5.26
C LEU A 261 -11.03 -4.78 -6.61
N ALA A 262 -12.20 -4.44 -7.15
CA ALA A 262 -12.32 -3.79 -8.45
C ALA A 262 -11.58 -2.45 -8.48
N THR A 263 -11.78 -1.59 -7.47
CA THR A 263 -11.06 -0.31 -7.36
C THR A 263 -9.55 -0.52 -7.26
N THR A 264 -9.10 -1.48 -6.46
CA THR A 264 -7.66 -1.80 -6.30
C THR A 264 -7.05 -2.26 -7.62
N CYS A 265 -7.69 -3.21 -8.30
CA CYS A 265 -7.23 -3.73 -9.59
C CYS A 265 -7.23 -2.64 -10.67
N TYR A 266 -8.26 -1.80 -10.73
CA TYR A 266 -8.32 -0.68 -11.67
C TYR A 266 -7.16 0.31 -11.43
N PHE A 267 -6.87 0.65 -10.17
CA PHE A 267 -5.74 1.50 -9.83
C PHE A 267 -4.39 0.87 -10.21
N LYS A 268 -4.21 -0.43 -9.91
CA LYS A 268 -2.98 -1.16 -10.25
C LYS A 268 -2.75 -1.29 -11.75
N ALA A 269 -3.82 -1.44 -12.53
CA ALA A 269 -3.76 -1.42 -13.99
C ALA A 269 -3.36 -0.03 -14.55
N GLY A 270 -3.34 1.01 -13.72
CA GLY A 270 -2.96 2.38 -14.10
C GLY A 270 -4.14 3.33 -14.25
N GLY A 271 -5.35 2.89 -13.92
CA GLY A 271 -6.53 3.74 -13.86
C GLY A 271 -6.53 4.64 -12.62
N LYS A 272 -7.29 5.74 -12.66
CA LYS A 272 -7.49 6.63 -11.52
C LYS A 272 -8.96 6.66 -11.13
N PRO A 273 -9.36 5.98 -10.04
CA PRO A 273 -10.77 5.86 -9.71
C PRO A 273 -11.38 7.22 -9.27
N TRP A 274 -10.61 8.04 -8.56
CA TRP A 274 -10.96 9.42 -8.19
C TRP A 274 -9.70 10.21 -7.80
N GLN A 275 -9.85 11.51 -7.54
CA GLN A 275 -8.84 12.35 -6.89
C GLN A 275 -9.53 13.32 -5.90
N LEU A 276 -8.78 14.14 -5.17
CA LEU A 276 -9.39 15.20 -4.35
C LEU A 276 -9.92 16.32 -5.25
N ALA A 277 -11.14 16.80 -5.00
CA ALA A 277 -11.78 17.77 -5.87
C ALA A 277 -11.17 19.18 -5.79
N TYR A 278 -10.76 19.58 -4.60
CA TYR A 278 -10.20 20.91 -4.35
C TYR A 278 -8.83 20.75 -3.68
N VAL A 279 -7.79 20.73 -4.50
CA VAL A 279 -6.39 20.74 -4.03
C VAL A 279 -5.81 22.12 -4.32
N ARG A 280 -5.00 22.64 -3.39
CA ARG A 280 -4.30 23.91 -3.59
C ARG A 280 -3.24 23.74 -4.70
N PRO A 281 -3.21 24.62 -5.72
CA PRO A 281 -2.22 24.52 -6.78
C PRO A 281 -0.79 24.67 -6.26
N GLY A 282 0.12 23.80 -6.72
CA GLY A 282 1.53 23.88 -6.38
C GLY A 282 1.91 23.28 -5.02
N VAL A 283 1.01 22.51 -4.39
CA VAL A 283 1.30 21.81 -3.13
C VAL A 283 1.78 20.39 -3.39
N CYS A 284 2.82 19.98 -2.66
CA CYS A 284 3.37 18.63 -2.70
C CYS A 284 3.39 18.02 -1.29
N TYR A 285 2.75 16.86 -1.11
CA TYR A 285 2.76 16.13 0.16
C TYR A 285 3.74 14.96 0.08
N VAL A 286 4.59 14.82 1.10
CA VAL A 286 5.60 13.77 1.17
C VAL A 286 5.47 13.05 2.50
N GLY A 287 5.19 11.75 2.47
CA GLY A 287 5.29 10.89 3.65
C GLY A 287 6.70 10.32 3.79
N VAL A 288 7.32 10.45 4.96
CA VAL A 288 8.63 9.84 5.26
C VAL A 288 8.46 8.69 6.25
N VAL A 289 9.12 7.57 5.96
CA VAL A 289 9.09 6.37 6.79
C VAL A 289 10.49 5.79 6.98
N PHE A 290 10.73 5.25 8.17
CA PHE A 290 11.93 4.53 8.52
C PHE A 290 11.58 3.08 8.82
N LYS A 291 12.34 2.14 8.25
CA LYS A 291 12.19 0.71 8.53
C LYS A 291 13.57 0.11 8.71
N GLN A 292 13.73 -0.72 9.74
CA GLN A 292 14.95 -1.51 9.89
C GLN A 292 15.08 -2.47 8.71
N ASP A 293 16.25 -2.47 8.07
CA ASP A 293 16.51 -3.28 6.90
C ASP A 293 16.97 -4.67 7.35
N ALA A 294 16.01 -5.58 7.48
CA ALA A 294 16.28 -6.97 7.86
C ALA A 294 16.98 -7.76 6.74
N SER A 295 16.99 -7.25 5.51
CA SER A 295 17.66 -7.85 4.36
C SER A 295 19.13 -7.42 4.22
N ASN A 296 19.58 -6.48 5.06
CA ASN A 296 20.97 -6.06 5.09
C ASN A 296 21.81 -7.08 5.90
N PRO A 297 22.95 -7.56 5.37
CA PRO A 297 23.87 -8.41 6.13
C PRO A 297 24.37 -7.73 7.42
N GLU A 298 24.49 -6.40 7.43
CA GLU A 298 24.89 -5.63 8.60
C GLU A 298 23.70 -5.32 9.53
N PRO A 299 23.74 -5.79 10.81
CA PRO A 299 22.66 -5.54 11.76
C PRO A 299 22.48 -4.05 12.07
N GLY A 300 21.22 -3.62 12.24
CA GLY A 300 20.88 -2.28 12.70
C GLY A 300 20.82 -1.20 11.61
N MET A 301 21.00 -1.58 10.34
CA MET A 301 20.75 -0.69 9.21
C MET A 301 19.27 -0.32 9.09
N VAL A 302 19.00 0.92 8.73
CA VAL A 302 17.67 1.47 8.56
C VAL A 302 17.54 2.00 7.15
N CYS A 303 16.52 1.54 6.45
CA CYS A 303 16.10 2.07 5.17
C CYS A 303 15.11 3.22 5.41
N CYS A 304 15.38 4.37 4.79
CA CYS A 304 14.42 5.47 4.73
C CYS A 304 13.67 5.40 3.40
N GLY A 305 12.34 5.50 3.45
CA GLY A 305 11.48 5.63 2.28
C GLY A 305 10.74 6.95 2.29
N ALA A 306 10.53 7.53 1.12
CA ALA A 306 9.62 8.66 0.93
C ALA A 306 8.53 8.33 -0.07
N GLN A 307 7.35 8.90 0.13
CA GLN A 307 6.19 8.74 -0.74
C GLN A 307 5.63 10.11 -1.07
N MET A 308 5.77 10.53 -2.32
CA MET A 308 5.23 11.79 -2.81
C MET A 308 3.81 11.58 -3.30
N PHE A 309 2.90 12.46 -2.92
CA PHE A 309 1.52 12.51 -3.39
C PHE A 309 1.22 13.87 -4.00
N LEU A 310 0.69 13.86 -5.22
CA LEU A 310 0.34 15.05 -6.00
C LEU A 310 -1.17 15.32 -5.97
N GLU A 311 -1.58 16.47 -6.50
CA GLU A 311 -3.00 16.83 -6.65
C GLU A 311 -3.81 15.81 -7.44
N SER A 312 -3.16 15.17 -8.42
CA SER A 312 -3.75 14.16 -9.29
C SER A 312 -4.08 12.84 -8.59
N GLY A 313 -3.74 12.74 -7.30
CA GLY A 313 -3.77 11.50 -6.53
C GLY A 313 -2.66 10.53 -6.89
N ASP A 314 -1.73 10.89 -7.78
CA ASP A 314 -0.57 10.05 -8.10
C ASP A 314 0.38 9.98 -6.93
N GLY A 315 0.81 8.75 -6.62
CA GLY A 315 1.84 8.46 -5.64
C GLY A 315 3.12 7.99 -6.32
N VAL A 316 4.29 8.46 -5.89
CA VAL A 316 5.60 7.93 -6.28
C VAL A 316 6.39 7.57 -5.03
N VAL A 317 7.02 6.39 -5.04
CA VAL A 317 7.84 5.90 -3.94
C VAL A 317 9.32 6.10 -4.26
N PHE A 318 10.05 6.60 -3.28
CA PHE A 318 11.48 6.85 -3.32
C PHE A 318 12.15 6.05 -2.21
N LYS A 319 13.26 5.41 -2.53
CA LYS A 319 14.13 4.74 -1.55
C LYS A 319 15.30 5.68 -1.25
N GLY A 320 15.50 5.99 0.02
CA GLY A 320 16.70 6.66 0.51
C GLY A 320 17.83 5.68 0.74
N THR A 321 19.06 6.19 0.82
CA THR A 321 20.23 5.36 1.11
C THR A 321 20.10 4.74 2.50
N PRO A 322 20.33 3.41 2.65
CA PRO A 322 20.40 2.78 3.97
C PRO A 322 21.49 3.40 4.85
N GLY A 323 21.26 3.42 6.16
CA GLY A 323 22.25 3.88 7.13
C GLY A 323 21.80 3.66 8.57
N GLN A 324 22.71 3.92 9.51
CA GLN A 324 22.41 3.84 10.94
C GLN A 324 21.84 5.18 11.40
N PHE A 325 20.52 5.32 11.33
CA PHE A 325 19.82 6.58 11.62
C PHE A 325 19.18 6.62 13.01
N LYS A 326 19.50 5.65 13.89
CA LYS A 326 18.86 5.49 15.20
C LYS A 326 19.32 6.60 16.15
N SER A 327 18.38 7.33 16.72
CA SER A 327 18.66 8.32 17.76
C SER A 327 18.83 7.67 19.14
N GLU A 328 19.17 8.47 20.15
CA GLU A 328 19.28 8.05 21.56
C GLU A 328 17.93 7.57 22.16
N LYS A 329 16.79 7.96 21.57
CA LYS A 329 15.48 7.47 21.98
C LYS A 329 15.09 6.24 21.17
N GLU A 330 14.59 5.23 21.88
CA GLU A 330 14.08 4.00 21.27
C GLU A 330 12.98 4.33 20.24
N ASP A 331 13.10 3.77 19.03
CA ASP A 331 12.22 3.98 17.87
C ASP A 331 12.15 5.39 17.26
N ASP A 332 13.11 6.27 17.53
CA ASP A 332 13.20 7.59 16.88
C ASP A 332 14.40 7.62 15.93
N PHE A 333 14.15 7.88 14.64
CA PHE A 333 15.15 7.88 13.57
C PHE A 333 15.20 9.26 12.93
N HIS A 334 16.42 9.74 12.67
CA HIS A 334 16.65 11.03 12.01
C HIS A 334 17.66 10.88 10.89
N LEU A 335 17.36 11.49 9.74
CA LEU A 335 18.35 11.60 8.68
C LEU A 335 19.35 12.72 9.00
N PRO A 336 20.66 12.46 8.84
CA PRO A 336 21.65 13.52 8.69
C PRO A 336 21.28 14.46 7.54
N ARG A 337 21.71 15.72 7.62
CA ARG A 337 21.39 16.78 6.65
C ARG A 337 21.67 16.39 5.19
N ASP A 338 22.81 15.76 4.91
CA ASP A 338 23.21 15.33 3.56
C ASP A 338 22.27 14.25 3.00
N LYS A 339 21.87 13.28 3.84
CA LYS A 339 20.93 12.22 3.46
C LYS A 339 19.51 12.75 3.29
N ALA A 340 19.08 13.67 4.15
CA ALA A 340 17.81 14.38 4.02
C ALA A 340 17.74 15.16 2.70
N LYS A 341 18.82 15.88 2.36
CA LYS A 341 18.96 16.58 1.08
C LYS A 341 18.92 15.62 -0.09
N ALA A 342 19.68 14.53 -0.07
CA ALA A 342 19.72 13.55 -1.15
C ALA A 342 18.32 12.94 -1.42
N LEU A 343 17.61 12.53 -0.37
CA LEU A 343 16.26 11.99 -0.50
C LEU A 343 15.28 13.01 -1.08
N MET A 344 15.30 14.25 -0.56
CA MET A 344 14.35 15.27 -0.99
C MET A 344 14.66 15.80 -2.40
N SER A 345 15.93 15.80 -2.83
CA SER A 345 16.29 16.13 -4.22
C SER A 345 15.60 15.19 -5.21
N LEU A 346 15.58 13.88 -4.93
CA LEU A 346 14.88 12.90 -5.78
C LEU A 346 13.38 13.20 -5.89
N VAL A 347 12.76 13.59 -4.77
CA VAL A 347 11.34 13.93 -4.71
C VAL A 347 11.04 15.21 -5.50
N VAL A 348 11.82 16.27 -5.27
CA VAL A 348 11.64 17.57 -5.93
C VAL A 348 11.93 17.48 -7.43
N GLU A 349 12.93 16.72 -7.84
CA GLU A 349 13.20 16.46 -9.26
C GLU A 349 12.05 15.70 -9.93
N ALA A 350 11.49 14.70 -9.26
CA ALA A 350 10.31 13.99 -9.76
C ALA A 350 9.09 14.91 -9.86
N TYR A 351 8.88 15.79 -8.89
CA TYR A 351 7.85 16.83 -8.96
C TYR A 351 8.05 17.73 -10.18
N ARG A 352 9.26 18.29 -10.35
CA ARG A 352 9.62 19.19 -11.45
C ARG A 352 9.36 18.57 -12.82
N ARG A 353 9.70 17.29 -13.01
CA ARG A 353 9.43 16.57 -14.27
C ARG A 353 7.94 16.56 -14.64
N GLY A 354 7.05 16.50 -13.65
CA GLY A 354 5.60 16.55 -13.86
C GLY A 354 5.00 17.96 -14.00
N HIS A 355 5.76 19.00 -13.65
CA HIS A 355 5.28 20.38 -13.52
C HIS A 355 6.13 21.37 -14.32
N GLY A 356 6.56 20.98 -15.53
CA GLY A 356 7.26 21.90 -16.44
C GLY A 356 8.61 22.42 -15.95
N GLY A 357 9.24 21.72 -14.99
CA GLY A 357 10.51 22.14 -14.37
C GLY A 357 10.35 23.01 -13.12
N GLU A 358 9.14 23.40 -12.75
CA GLU A 358 8.89 24.26 -11.59
C GLU A 358 8.94 23.49 -10.26
N ALA A 359 9.47 24.13 -9.23
CA ALA A 359 9.45 23.62 -7.86
C ALA A 359 8.05 23.81 -7.23
N PRO A 360 7.67 22.99 -6.24
CA PRO A 360 6.40 23.19 -5.53
C PRO A 360 6.41 24.55 -4.81
N LYS A 361 5.25 25.19 -4.70
CA LYS A 361 5.08 26.41 -3.88
C LYS A 361 5.09 26.08 -2.39
N GLU A 362 4.48 24.95 -2.04
CA GLU A 362 4.48 24.43 -0.68
C GLU A 362 4.86 22.95 -0.69
N LEU A 363 5.78 22.58 0.19
CA LEU A 363 6.26 21.22 0.40
C LEU A 363 5.95 20.79 1.84
N PHE A 364 4.96 19.91 2.00
CA PHE A 364 4.56 19.37 3.29
C PHE A 364 5.17 17.99 3.50
N ILE A 365 5.99 17.84 4.53
CA ILE A 365 6.60 16.58 4.91
C ILE A 365 5.87 16.02 6.14
N HIS A 366 5.24 14.86 5.99
CA HIS A 366 4.49 14.15 7.02
C HIS A 366 5.34 13.02 7.62
N GLY A 367 5.35 12.93 8.95
CA GLY A 367 6.04 11.87 9.68
C GLY A 367 5.32 11.50 10.99
N LYS A 368 5.61 10.31 11.51
CA LYS A 368 5.13 9.88 12.85
C LYS A 368 6.05 10.43 13.96
N THR A 369 7.32 10.59 13.65
CA THR A 369 8.36 11.15 14.54
C THR A 369 8.47 12.67 14.36
N ARG A 370 9.16 13.33 15.29
CA ARG A 370 9.36 14.78 15.24
C ARG A 370 10.56 15.05 14.33
N PHE A 371 10.49 15.98 13.39
CA PHE A 371 11.63 16.30 12.53
C PHE A 371 12.69 17.14 13.25
N SER A 372 13.96 16.81 13.04
CA SER A 372 15.10 17.59 13.53
C SER A 372 15.25 18.90 12.75
N TYR A 373 16.13 19.79 13.22
CA TYR A 373 16.47 20.99 12.45
C TYR A 373 17.34 20.65 11.23
N GLU A 374 18.25 19.69 11.38
CA GLU A 374 19.15 19.25 10.29
C GLU A 374 18.39 18.63 9.12
N GLU A 375 17.38 17.81 9.41
CA GLU A 375 16.50 17.22 8.39
C GLU A 375 15.81 18.32 7.60
N TRP A 376 15.22 19.29 8.30
CA TRP A 376 14.49 20.40 7.69
C TRP A 376 15.40 21.30 6.84
N GLU A 377 16.61 21.61 7.31
CA GLU A 377 17.60 22.34 6.53
C GLU A 377 18.01 21.57 5.26
N GLY A 378 18.22 20.26 5.37
CA GLY A 378 18.48 19.39 4.23
C GLY A 378 17.35 19.43 3.20
N PHE A 379 16.09 19.41 3.63
CA PHE A 379 14.93 19.53 2.74
C PHE A 379 14.87 20.91 2.07
N ARG A 380 15.10 21.99 2.82
CA ARG A 380 15.05 23.37 2.29
C ARG A 380 16.08 23.63 1.21
N GLU A 381 17.25 23.02 1.29
CA GLU A 381 18.29 23.17 0.26
C GLU A 381 17.94 22.59 -1.11
N THR A 382 16.90 21.75 -1.18
CA THR A 382 16.48 21.10 -2.43
C THR A 382 15.51 21.94 -3.25
N VAL A 383 14.95 22.99 -2.64
CA VAL A 383 13.95 23.86 -3.22
C VAL A 383 14.42 25.32 -3.22
N PRO A 384 13.88 26.16 -4.13
CA PRO A 384 14.14 27.58 -4.08
C PRO A 384 13.69 28.24 -2.76
N PRO A 385 14.29 29.37 -2.33
CA PRO A 385 13.94 30.04 -1.08
C PRO A 385 12.48 30.45 -0.93
N GLU A 386 11.76 30.65 -2.04
CA GLU A 386 10.34 30.98 -2.09
C GLU A 386 9.41 29.79 -1.77
N THR A 387 9.91 28.56 -1.84
CA THR A 387 9.14 27.37 -1.49
C THR A 387 8.94 27.28 0.02
N ASN A 388 7.69 27.21 0.47
CA ASN A 388 7.39 27.00 1.88
C ASN A 388 7.56 25.52 2.26
N VAL A 389 8.56 25.21 3.08
CA VAL A 389 8.84 23.84 3.54
C VAL A 389 8.34 23.64 4.96
N VAL A 390 7.35 22.77 5.13
CA VAL A 390 6.64 22.55 6.39
C VAL A 390 6.74 21.10 6.81
N CYS A 391 7.25 20.84 8.01
CA CYS A 391 7.30 19.48 8.57
C CYS A 391 6.18 19.30 9.59
N VAL A 392 5.31 18.33 9.34
CA VAL A 392 4.13 18.03 10.16
C VAL A 392 4.29 16.65 10.78
N ARG A 393 4.16 16.59 12.10
CA ARG A 393 4.07 15.34 12.84
C ARG A 393 2.60 14.95 13.02
N ILE A 394 2.27 13.71 12.67
CA ILE A 394 0.92 13.17 12.76
C ILE A 394 0.98 11.86 13.53
N ARG A 395 0.18 11.74 14.59
CA ARG A 395 0.09 10.51 15.40
C ARG A 395 -1.33 10.28 15.87
N GLU A 396 -1.76 9.03 15.96
CA GLU A 396 -2.96 8.70 16.72
C GLU A 396 -2.72 8.96 18.21
N ASP A 397 -3.69 9.59 18.87
CA ASP A 397 -3.61 9.89 20.32
C ASP A 397 -4.86 9.35 21.01
N SER A 398 -4.71 8.28 21.77
CA SER A 398 -5.79 7.67 22.55
C SER A 398 -6.05 8.36 23.90
N GLY A 399 -5.18 9.29 24.31
CA GLY A 399 -5.27 10.01 25.58
C GLY A 399 -6.32 11.12 25.59
N VAL A 400 -6.82 11.53 24.42
CA VAL A 400 -7.89 12.53 24.28
C VAL A 400 -9.11 11.89 23.65
N LYS A 401 -10.26 12.01 24.30
CA LYS A 401 -11.56 11.56 23.80
C LYS A 401 -12.54 12.71 23.85
N LEU A 402 -13.37 12.81 22.82
CA LEU A 402 -14.45 13.80 22.73
C LEU A 402 -15.77 13.05 22.59
N TYR A 403 -16.75 13.48 23.38
CA TYR A 403 -18.07 12.86 23.48
C TYR A 403 -19.12 13.88 23.05
N ARG A 404 -20.24 13.39 22.54
CA ARG A 404 -21.45 14.18 22.32
C ARG A 404 -22.60 13.57 23.10
N HIS A 405 -23.63 14.36 23.35
CA HIS A 405 -24.90 13.81 23.83
C HIS A 405 -25.52 12.90 22.75
N GLY A 406 -26.04 11.75 23.18
CA GLY A 406 -26.68 10.75 22.34
C GLY A 406 -25.83 9.49 22.11
N PRO A 407 -26.35 8.52 21.34
CA PRO A 407 -25.71 7.22 21.14
C PRO A 407 -24.60 7.23 20.07
N SER A 408 -24.54 8.27 19.24
CA SER A 408 -23.60 8.36 18.12
C SER A 408 -22.26 8.96 18.54
N ALA A 409 -21.19 8.52 17.89
CA ALA A 409 -19.89 9.17 17.99
C ALA A 409 -19.96 10.63 17.48
N ILE A 410 -18.94 11.42 17.83
CA ILE A 410 -18.72 12.74 17.23
C ILE A 410 -18.58 12.64 15.71
N ALA A 411 -18.88 13.74 15.01
CA ALA A 411 -18.73 13.78 13.55
C ALA A 411 -17.27 13.60 13.14
N ARG A 412 -17.05 12.90 12.03
CA ARG A 412 -15.76 12.96 11.33
C ARG A 412 -15.55 14.39 10.83
N GLY A 413 -14.32 14.91 10.97
CA GLY A 413 -13.98 16.29 10.63
C GLY A 413 -13.96 17.25 11.83
N MET A 414 -14.40 16.81 13.01
CA MET A 414 -14.22 17.61 14.23
C MET A 414 -12.75 17.84 14.53
N ALA A 415 -12.37 19.07 14.86
CA ALA A 415 -11.01 19.43 15.19
C ALA A 415 -10.93 20.36 16.40
N TRP A 416 -10.01 20.07 17.32
CA TRP A 416 -9.71 20.91 18.49
C TRP A 416 -8.34 21.55 18.33
N ILE A 417 -8.32 22.85 18.07
CA ILE A 417 -7.10 23.63 17.89
C ILE A 417 -6.63 24.10 19.26
N LYS A 418 -5.42 23.71 19.64
CA LYS A 418 -4.84 23.97 20.96
C LYS A 418 -3.83 25.11 20.92
N SER A 419 -3.15 25.29 19.80
CA SER A 419 -2.24 26.40 19.50
C SER A 419 -2.16 26.63 17.99
N GLU A 420 -1.46 27.68 17.56
CA GLU A 420 -1.17 27.98 16.15
C GLU A 420 -0.42 26.85 15.42
N THR A 421 0.22 25.94 16.17
CA THR A 421 1.06 24.87 15.62
C THR A 421 0.58 23.47 16.01
N ARG A 422 -0.47 23.34 16.83
CA ARG A 422 -0.90 22.03 17.33
C ARG A 422 -2.41 21.93 17.54
N GLY A 423 -2.96 20.79 17.17
CA GLY A 423 -4.28 20.39 17.62
C GLY A 423 -4.62 18.92 17.35
N TYR A 424 -5.89 18.59 17.50
CA TYR A 424 -6.42 17.23 17.43
C TYR A 424 -7.49 17.18 16.36
N LEU A 425 -7.38 16.24 15.42
CA LEU A 425 -8.30 16.07 14.31
C LEU A 425 -8.95 14.68 14.36
N TRP A 426 -10.27 14.63 14.46
CA TRP A 426 -11.03 13.39 14.36
C TRP A 426 -11.33 13.05 12.91
N THR A 427 -10.39 12.34 12.29
CA THR A 427 -10.56 11.73 10.96
C THR A 427 -11.47 10.51 10.99
N LYS A 428 -11.79 9.97 12.17
CA LYS A 428 -12.73 8.88 12.38
C LYS A 428 -13.88 9.40 13.23
N GLY A 429 -15.11 9.07 12.86
CA GLY A 429 -16.30 9.55 13.54
C GLY A 429 -17.58 9.17 12.79
N TYR A 430 -18.70 9.66 13.29
CA TYR A 430 -20.00 9.52 12.64
C TYR A 430 -19.97 10.20 11.27
N VAL A 431 -20.45 9.48 10.26
CA VAL A 431 -20.59 9.98 8.89
C VAL A 431 -22.07 9.97 8.55
N SER A 432 -22.65 11.15 8.31
CA SER A 432 -24.10 11.30 8.06
C SER A 432 -24.60 10.44 6.90
N ARG A 433 -23.83 10.36 5.80
CA ARG A 433 -24.17 9.53 4.63
C ARG A 433 -24.17 8.02 4.93
N LEU A 434 -23.35 7.56 5.86
CA LEU A 434 -23.30 6.16 6.29
C LEU A 434 -24.26 5.88 7.46
N GLN A 435 -24.81 6.93 8.06
CA GLN A 435 -25.63 6.90 9.27
C GLN A 435 -24.97 6.15 10.45
N THR A 436 -23.64 6.02 10.43
CA THR A 436 -22.89 5.26 11.40
C THR A 436 -21.44 5.73 11.49
N TYR A 437 -20.74 5.23 12.50
CA TYR A 437 -19.30 5.26 12.60
C TYR A 437 -18.77 3.83 12.42
N ALA A 438 -17.95 3.61 11.39
CA ALA A 438 -17.40 2.29 11.05
C ALA A 438 -16.19 1.90 11.93
N GLY A 439 -16.29 2.08 13.26
CA GLY A 439 -15.29 1.65 14.23
C GLY A 439 -15.94 1.14 15.52
N ARG A 440 -15.14 0.50 16.38
CA ARG A 440 -15.66 -0.26 17.55
C ARG A 440 -15.74 0.54 18.86
N GLU A 441 -14.93 1.59 18.99
CA GLU A 441 -14.75 2.35 20.24
C GLU A 441 -14.95 3.85 20.03
N VAL A 442 -14.89 4.64 21.10
CA VAL A 442 -14.89 6.11 20.98
C VAL A 442 -13.70 6.54 20.09
N PRO A 443 -13.95 7.26 18.98
CA PRO A 443 -12.90 7.63 18.03
C PRO A 443 -11.74 8.39 18.71
N SER A 444 -10.52 7.95 18.44
CA SER A 444 -9.31 8.68 18.81
C SER A 444 -9.00 9.73 17.73
N PRO A 445 -8.56 10.94 18.11
CA PRO A 445 -8.05 11.91 17.14
C PRO A 445 -6.65 11.53 16.63
N LEU A 446 -6.29 12.12 15.50
CA LEU A 446 -4.90 12.36 15.14
C LEU A 446 -4.42 13.65 15.80
N THR A 447 -3.32 13.61 16.55
CA THR A 447 -2.58 14.82 16.91
C THR A 447 -1.81 15.30 15.68
N ILE A 448 -2.04 16.56 15.31
CA ILE A 448 -1.34 17.27 14.24
C ILE A 448 -0.46 18.35 14.87
N GLU A 449 0.83 18.32 14.58
CA GLU A 449 1.81 19.28 15.09
C GLU A 449 2.69 19.79 13.93
N ILE A 450 2.68 21.10 13.68
CA ILE A 450 3.64 21.78 12.81
C ILE A 450 4.94 21.92 13.59
N VAL A 451 5.94 21.11 13.21
CA VAL A 451 7.23 21.02 13.92
C VAL A 451 8.24 22.01 13.37
N ARG A 452 8.21 22.24 12.05
CA ARG A 452 9.09 23.16 11.30
C ARG A 452 8.31 23.85 10.19
N GLY A 453 8.78 25.02 9.78
CA GLY A 453 8.08 25.87 8.82
C GLY A 453 6.91 26.64 9.43
N ASN A 454 6.19 27.37 8.60
CA ASN A 454 5.03 28.15 8.99
C ASN A 454 3.84 27.80 8.07
N ALA A 455 2.71 27.45 8.65
CA ALA A 455 1.47 27.18 7.94
C ALA A 455 0.29 27.38 8.89
N ASP A 456 -0.89 27.62 8.31
CA ASP A 456 -2.13 27.61 9.07
C ASP A 456 -2.48 26.18 9.49
N ILE A 457 -2.59 25.93 10.79
CA ILE A 457 -2.91 24.61 11.35
C ILE A 457 -4.26 24.09 10.87
N GLU A 458 -5.23 24.96 10.60
CA GLU A 458 -6.56 24.56 10.10
C GLU A 458 -6.47 24.04 8.68
N GLN A 459 -5.69 24.72 7.85
CA GLN A 459 -5.38 24.27 6.51
C GLN A 459 -4.67 22.91 6.52
N VAL A 460 -3.66 22.74 7.38
CA VAL A 460 -2.95 21.46 7.53
C VAL A 460 -3.91 20.34 7.97
N MET A 461 -4.82 20.61 8.89
CA MET A 461 -5.83 19.63 9.31
C MET A 461 -6.81 19.29 8.18
N GLY A 462 -7.23 20.28 7.39
CA GLY A 462 -8.07 20.07 6.21
C GLY A 462 -7.38 19.18 5.17
N ASP A 463 -6.10 19.46 4.88
CA ASP A 463 -5.28 18.67 3.97
C ASP A 463 -5.16 17.22 4.46
N VAL A 464 -4.85 17.03 5.75
CA VAL A 464 -4.75 15.70 6.36
C VAL A 464 -6.08 14.94 6.26
N LEU A 465 -7.21 15.61 6.50
CA LEU A 465 -8.53 15.00 6.36
C LEU A 465 -8.78 14.56 4.91
N GLY A 466 -8.43 15.39 3.93
CA GLY A 466 -8.49 15.08 2.50
C GLY A 466 -7.65 13.87 2.15
N LEU A 467 -6.39 13.83 2.57
CA LEU A 467 -5.48 12.72 2.30
C LEU A 467 -5.97 11.37 2.86
N THR A 468 -6.89 11.35 3.84
CA THR A 468 -7.51 10.08 4.32
C THR A 468 -8.52 9.46 3.34
N LYS A 469 -8.87 10.17 2.26
CA LYS A 469 -9.77 9.73 1.18
C LYS A 469 -9.04 9.09 0.00
N LEU A 470 -7.72 9.20 -0.06
CA LEU A 470 -6.90 8.74 -1.18
C LEU A 470 -6.36 7.32 -0.98
N ASN A 471 -7.18 6.44 -0.43
CA ASN A 471 -6.85 5.03 -0.30
C ASN A 471 -7.44 4.25 -1.49
N TYR A 472 -6.61 3.92 -2.47
CA TYR A 472 -7.05 3.13 -3.64
C TYR A 472 -7.01 1.60 -3.44
N ASN A 473 -6.64 1.12 -2.25
CA ASN A 473 -6.72 -0.32 -1.90
C ASN A 473 -8.10 -0.75 -1.40
N ALA A 474 -9.05 0.19 -1.30
CA ALA A 474 -10.41 -0.09 -0.91
C ALA A 474 -11.33 1.02 -1.42
N CYS A 475 -12.58 0.69 -1.72
CA CYS A 475 -13.60 1.67 -2.09
C CYS A 475 -14.43 2.06 -0.87
N ILE A 476 -13.78 2.73 0.08
CA ILE A 476 -14.34 3.10 1.39
C ILE A 476 -14.43 4.62 1.54
N TYR A 477 -15.33 5.10 2.40
CA TYR A 477 -15.54 6.53 2.61
C TYR A 477 -14.29 7.29 3.09
N GLY A 478 -13.37 6.60 3.77
CA GLY A 478 -12.14 7.12 4.34
C GLY A 478 -11.68 6.19 5.45
N ASP A 479 -10.38 5.93 5.55
CA ASP A 479 -9.82 5.00 6.55
C ASP A 479 -9.34 5.68 7.84
N GLY A 480 -9.34 7.01 7.84
CA GLY A 480 -8.94 7.84 8.97
C GLY A 480 -7.43 8.02 9.14
N VAL A 481 -6.59 7.54 8.21
CA VAL A 481 -5.15 7.78 8.22
C VAL A 481 -4.75 8.40 6.88
N PRO A 482 -4.04 9.54 6.85
CA PRO A 482 -3.68 10.16 5.58
C PRO A 482 -2.82 9.22 4.75
N VAL A 483 -3.02 9.19 3.43
CA VAL A 483 -2.32 8.29 2.51
C VAL A 483 -0.79 8.36 2.65
N THR A 484 -0.27 9.55 2.98
CA THR A 484 1.16 9.80 3.28
C THR A 484 1.72 8.95 4.41
N LEU A 485 0.88 8.46 5.32
CA LEU A 485 1.28 7.60 6.45
C LEU A 485 0.64 6.22 6.41
N ARG A 486 -0.49 6.05 5.72
CA ARG A 486 -1.25 4.81 5.69
C ARG A 486 -0.44 3.64 5.16
N PHE A 487 0.38 3.90 4.14
CA PHE A 487 1.16 2.87 3.43
C PHE A 487 2.66 3.02 3.67
N ALA A 488 3.06 3.93 4.56
CA ALA A 488 4.43 4.09 5.03
C ALA A 488 5.04 2.72 5.39
N ASP A 489 4.40 2.01 6.32
CA ASP A 489 4.94 0.77 6.87
C ASP A 489 4.96 -0.36 5.81
N THR A 490 3.87 -0.52 5.03
CA THR A 490 3.77 -1.56 3.98
C THR A 490 4.77 -1.36 2.86
N VAL A 491 4.98 -0.12 2.41
CA VAL A 491 6.01 0.20 1.41
C VAL A 491 7.40 -0.08 1.99
N GLY A 492 7.65 0.31 3.24
CA GLY A 492 8.90 -0.01 3.93
C GLY A 492 9.18 -1.50 3.98
N GLU A 493 8.17 -2.31 4.32
CA GLU A 493 8.27 -3.78 4.35
C GLU A 493 8.63 -4.35 2.99
N ILE A 494 7.95 -3.95 1.92
CA ILE A 494 8.24 -4.43 0.56
C ILE A 494 9.63 -3.99 0.10
N LEU A 495 10.07 -2.77 0.44
CA LEU A 495 11.40 -2.28 0.10
C LEU A 495 12.53 -3.07 0.77
N THR A 496 12.25 -3.74 1.90
CA THR A 496 13.19 -4.54 2.69
C THR A 496 12.93 -6.05 2.63
N ALA A 497 11.99 -6.51 1.79
CA ALA A 497 11.58 -7.91 1.76
C ALA A 497 12.48 -8.82 0.89
N ALA A 498 13.36 -8.24 0.09
CA ALA A 498 14.31 -8.94 -0.76
C ALA A 498 15.65 -8.17 -0.82
N PRO A 499 16.80 -8.87 -0.81
CA PRO A 499 18.07 -8.25 -1.15
C PRO A 499 18.00 -7.70 -2.58
N ARG A 500 18.73 -6.61 -2.84
CA ARG A 500 18.75 -5.97 -4.16
C ARG A 500 20.14 -5.86 -4.69
N THR A 501 20.28 -6.16 -5.97
CA THR A 501 21.51 -6.05 -6.75
C THR A 501 21.65 -4.67 -7.40
N GLU A 502 20.55 -3.95 -7.65
CA GLU A 502 20.57 -2.61 -8.29
C GLU A 502 19.69 -1.57 -7.58
N ASP A 503 20.07 -0.29 -7.72
CA ASP A 503 19.27 0.84 -7.28
C ASP A 503 18.08 1.06 -8.21
N LEU A 504 16.88 0.77 -7.70
CA LEU A 504 15.65 0.97 -8.48
C LEU A 504 15.30 2.45 -8.62
N PRO A 505 14.92 2.92 -9.82
CA PRO A 505 14.42 4.27 -9.98
C PRO A 505 13.11 4.45 -9.20
N PRO A 506 12.69 5.69 -8.91
CA PRO A 506 11.41 5.95 -8.29
C PRO A 506 10.27 5.31 -9.09
N LEU A 507 9.44 4.51 -8.41
CA LEU A 507 8.35 3.78 -9.04
C LEU A 507 6.99 4.33 -8.58
N PRO A 508 5.98 4.31 -9.46
CA PRO A 508 4.61 4.58 -9.09
C PRO A 508 4.14 3.72 -7.91
N PHE A 509 3.38 4.34 -7.03
CA PHE A 509 2.88 3.75 -5.79
C PHE A 509 2.11 2.43 -6.00
N ARG A 510 1.44 2.29 -7.14
CA ARG A 510 0.67 1.10 -7.54
C ARG A 510 1.45 -0.22 -7.55
N TYR A 511 2.78 -0.17 -7.65
CA TYR A 511 3.64 -1.36 -7.64
C TYR A 511 3.87 -1.93 -6.22
N TYR A 512 3.63 -1.13 -5.18
CA TYR A 512 3.87 -1.51 -3.79
C TYR A 512 2.59 -1.95 -3.09
N ILE A 513 1.49 -1.23 -3.32
CA ILE A 513 0.23 -1.56 -2.66
C ILE A 513 -0.48 -2.76 -3.25
#